data_AF-A0A0Q6YUS1-F1
#
_entry.id   AF-A0A0Q6YUS1-F1
#
_cell.length_a   1.000
_cell.length_b   1.000
_cell.length_c   1.000
_cell.angle_alpha   90.00
_cell.angle_beta   90.00
_cell.angle_gamma   90.00
#
_symmetry.space_group_name_H-M   'P 1'
#
loop_
_entity.id
_entity.type
_entity.pdbx_description
1 polymer ?
#
loop_
_entity_poly.entity_id
_entity_poly.type
_entity_poly.pdbx_seq_one_letter_code
_entity_poly.pdbx_strand_id
1 'polypeptide(L)' 'MKLVVQVKLLPTPEQAAALEATLHACNVAASWVSEVAFARGEFKNFALRKHTYDTVKSRWSLG' A
#
# COMPACT_ATOMS: atom_id res chain seq x y z
N MET A 1 39.51 13.27 20.33
CA MET A 1 39.37 12.92 18.90
C MET A 1 38.15 12.04 18.73
N LYS A 2 37.22 12.36 17.82
CA LYS A 2 35.99 11.59 17.58
C LYS A 2 35.98 11.05 16.16
N LEU A 3 35.96 9.73 16.00
CA LEU A 3 35.76 9.06 14.72
C LEU A 3 34.26 8.92 14.46
N VAL A 4 33.82 9.34 13.29
CA VAL A 4 32.43 9.20 12.83
C VAL A 4 32.45 8.48 11.49
N VAL A 5 31.63 7.44 11.37
CA VAL A 5 31.43 6.67 10.13
C VAL A 5 29.98 6.84 9.69
N GLN A 6 29.77 7.11 8.40
CA GLN A 6 28.43 7.06 7.81
C GLN A 6 28.15 5.65 7.28
N VAL A 7 27.07 5.05 7.75
CA VAL A 7 26.61 3.73 7.32
C VAL A 7 25.21 3.86 6.72
N LYS A 8 24.98 3.22 5.58
CA LYS A 8 23.65 3.08 4.99
C LYS A 8 23.04 1.77 5.50
N LEU A 9 21.93 1.87 6.22
CA LEU A 9 21.15 0.69 6.61
C LEU A 9 20.30 0.26 5.41
N LEU A 10 20.43 -1.01 5.04
CA LEU A 10 19.58 -1.65 4.03
C LEU A 10 18.58 -2.57 4.74
N PRO A 11 17.39 -2.81 4.14
CA PRO A 11 16.46 -3.81 4.65
C PRO A 11 17.13 -5.17 4.71
N THR A 12 16.80 -5.97 5.72
CA THR A 12 17.10 -7.41 5.68
C THR A 12 16.33 -8.07 4.53
N PRO A 13 16.72 -9.25 4.05
CA PRO A 13 15.98 -9.97 3.03
C PRO A 13 14.48 -10.14 3.36
N GLU A 14 14.16 -10.40 4.63
CA GLU A 14 12.78 -10.55 5.09
C GLU A 14 12.01 -9.23 5.01
N GLN A 15 12.66 -8.11 5.37
CA GLN A 15 12.06 -6.78 5.26
C GLN A 15 11.83 -6.37 3.80
N ALA A 16 12.79 -6.69 2.92
CA ALA A 16 12.66 -6.42 1.49
C ALA A 16 11.49 -7.22 0.88
N ALA A 17 11.39 -8.52 1.19
CA ALA A 17 10.30 -9.37 0.72
C ALA A 17 8.93 -8.91 1.27
N ALA A 18 8.86 -8.53 2.55
CA ALA A 18 7.63 -7.99 3.14
C ALA A 18 7.19 -6.68 2.46
N LEU A 19 8.13 -5.80 2.16
CA LEU A 19 7.85 -4.55 1.43
C LEU A 19 7.35 -4.84 0.01
N GLU A 20 8.02 -5.73 -0.73
CA GLU A 20 7.62 -6.12 -2.09
C GLU A 20 6.21 -6.71 -2.11
N ALA A 21 5.91 -7.65 -1.20
CA ALA A 21 4.58 -8.23 -1.06
C ALA A 21 3.51 -7.17 -0.76
N THR A 22 3.83 -6.20 0.11
CA THR A 22 2.94 -5.09 0.44
C THR A 22 2.67 -4.22 -0.78
N LEU A 23 3.69 -3.88 -1.57
CA LEU A 23 3.54 -3.07 -2.77
C LEU A 23 2.70 -3.79 -3.84
N HIS A 24 2.88 -5.11 -4.01
CA HIS A 24 2.02 -5.90 -4.87
C HIS A 24 0.56 -5.89 -4.41
N ALA A 25 0.31 -6.08 -3.11
CA ALA A 25 -1.05 -6.01 -2.56
C ALA A 25 -1.67 -4.63 -2.79
N CYS A 26 -0.93 -3.55 -2.58
CA CYS A 26 -1.37 -2.18 -2.86
C CYS A 26 -1.76 -1.98 -4.32
N ASN A 27 -0.95 -2.49 -5.27
CA ASN A 27 -1.24 -2.36 -6.69
C ASN A 27 -2.53 -3.09 -7.08
N VAL A 28 -2.72 -4.33 -6.58
CA VAL A 28 -3.95 -5.09 -6.84
C VAL A 28 -5.17 -4.41 -6.22
N ALA A 29 -5.06 -3.92 -4.98
CA ALA A 29 -6.12 -3.18 -4.32
C ALA A 29 -6.47 -1.89 -5.09
N ALA A 30 -5.47 -1.16 -5.59
CA ALA A 30 -5.68 0.07 -6.36
C ALA A 30 -6.39 -0.20 -7.70
N SER A 31 -6.04 -1.27 -8.41
CA SER A 31 -6.75 -1.68 -9.62
C SER A 31 -8.23 -1.97 -9.34
N TRP A 32 -8.52 -2.72 -8.26
CA TRP A 32 -9.90 -2.98 -7.87
C TRP A 32 -10.66 -1.70 -7.44
N VAL A 33 -10.01 -0.81 -6.68
CA VAL A 33 -10.60 0.49 -6.30
C VAL A 33 -10.92 1.33 -7.54
N SER A 34 -10.07 1.28 -8.57
CA SER A 34 -10.32 1.94 -9.86
C SER A 34 -11.56 1.39 -10.55
N GLU A 35 -11.71 0.07 -10.62
CA GLU A 35 -12.93 -0.56 -11.17
C GLU A 35 -14.19 -0.11 -10.43
N VAL A 36 -14.14 -0.06 -9.09
CA VAL A 36 -15.26 0.44 -8.27
C VAL A 36 -15.57 1.91 -8.55
N ALA A 37 -14.53 2.75 -8.73
CA ALA A 37 -14.70 4.16 -9.07
C ALA A 37 -15.43 4.34 -10.40
N PHE A 38 -15.02 3.61 -11.45
CA PHE A 38 -15.66 3.67 -12.75
C PHE A 38 -17.08 3.10 -12.73
N ALA A 39 -17.31 1.97 -12.05
CA ALA A 39 -18.64 1.36 -11.93
C ALA A 39 -19.65 2.28 -11.23
N ARG A 40 -19.19 3.12 -10.30
CA ARG A 40 -20.03 4.05 -9.53
C ARG A 40 -20.05 5.48 -10.08
N GLY A 41 -19.14 5.81 -11.00
CA GLY A 41 -18.90 7.20 -11.44
C GLY A 41 -18.34 8.09 -10.33
N GLU A 42 -17.69 7.51 -9.31
CA GLU A 42 -17.20 8.23 -8.13
C GLU A 42 -15.67 8.23 -8.06
N PHE A 43 -15.08 9.41 -8.25
CA PHE A 43 -13.61 9.57 -8.29
C PHE A 43 -13.06 10.39 -7.12
N LYS A 44 -13.93 10.95 -6.26
CA LYS A 44 -13.50 11.70 -5.08
C LYS A 44 -13.06 10.73 -3.99
N ASN A 45 -11.84 10.92 -3.47
CA ASN A 45 -11.22 10.02 -2.49
C ASN A 45 -12.14 9.68 -1.29
N PHE A 46 -12.73 10.69 -0.64
CA PHE A 46 -13.61 10.46 0.52
C PHE A 46 -14.87 9.68 0.17
N ALA A 47 -15.46 9.91 -1.00
CA ALA A 47 -16.64 9.18 -1.44
C ALA A 47 -16.27 7.71 -1.72
N LEU A 48 -15.20 7.52 -2.48
CA LEU A 48 -14.71 6.19 -2.85
C LEU A 48 -14.29 5.36 -1.62
N ARG A 49 -13.64 5.97 -0.63
CA ARG A 49 -13.25 5.29 0.62
C ARG A 49 -14.43 4.71 1.39
N LYS A 50 -15.60 5.35 1.35
CA LYS A 50 -16.83 4.79 1.98
C LYS A 50 -17.25 3.46 1.33
N HIS A 51 -16.88 3.24 0.08
CA HIS A 51 -17.21 2.04 -0.67
C HIS A 51 -16.11 0.98 -0.64
N THR A 52 -14.86 1.39 -0.42
CA THR A 52 -13.71 0.52 -0.63
C THR A 52 -12.90 0.21 0.62
N TYR A 53 -12.88 1.08 1.64
CA TYR A 53 -11.91 1.00 2.74
C TYR A 53 -11.96 -0.32 3.53
N ASP A 54 -13.14 -0.75 3.98
CA ASP A 54 -13.27 -1.99 4.76
C ASP A 54 -12.89 -3.23 3.95
N THR A 55 -13.19 -3.22 2.65
CA THR A 55 -12.80 -4.29 1.73
C THR A 55 -11.29 -4.28 1.51
N VAL A 56 -10.69 -3.11 1.29
CA VAL A 56 -9.24 -2.97 1.11
C VAL A 56 -8.50 -3.51 2.34
N LYS A 57 -8.95 -3.11 3.52
CA LYS A 57 -8.37 -3.53 4.79
C LYS A 57 -8.48 -5.03 5.03
N SER A 58 -9.66 -5.61 4.84
CA SER A 58 -9.89 -7.03 5.12
C SER A 58 -9.30 -7.96 4.06
N ARG A 59 -9.43 -7.62 2.77
CA ARG A 59 -9.04 -8.50 1.66
C ARG A 59 -7.55 -8.51 1.37
N TRP A 60 -6.86 -7.38 1.54
CA TRP A 60 -5.42 -7.25 1.28
C TRP A 60 -4.59 -6.98 2.53
N SER A 61 -5.21 -6.92 3.71
CA SER A 61 -4.52 -6.55 4.96
C SER A 61 -3.85 -5.17 4.89
N LEU A 62 -4.45 -4.23 4.13
CA LEU A 62 -3.95 -2.88 3.94
C LEU A 62 -4.77 -1.88 4.76
N GLY A 63 -4.30 -1.49 5.95
CA GLY A 63 -4.94 -0.42 6.73
C GLY A 63 -4.63 -0.42 8.21
#